data_AF-A0A1I8GEL8-F1
#
_entry.id   AF-A0A1I8GEL8-F1
#
_cell.length_a   1.000
_cell.length_b   1.000
_cell.length_c   1.000
_cell.angle_alpha   90.00
_cell.angle_beta   90.00
_cell.angle_gamma   90.00
#
_symmetry.space_group_name_H-M   'P 1'
#
loop_
_entity.id
_entity.type
_entity.pdbx_description
1 polymer ?
#
loop_
_entity_poly.entity_id
_entity_poly.type
_entity_poly.pdbx_seq_one_letter_code
_entity_poly.pdbx_strand_id
1 'polypeptide(L)'
;MGAGCSSTSLAVTSSNSLQATSTAIATAPARMYSTDKPAFSVEVCKESEIGDGSPGMKQVKFGEFPVLVGRTADADRRLFAIGGKCPHFGLPLAGGQIAGQRLRCPFHGACFNLVSGDIEESPGMDCLPTFKVSVRASDQMVLVEGTPPADGKFVVQRPLAGYQPEFASEHFVIVGGGPAAAAAADSLRQEGYRGKLTVLSADSVPPFDRTKLSKAMAAEPALLRTAEHYAQHDIELMLESRVESVDPAQRTVEFQSKNGRVVLPYTKLLVCSGSSARQM
;
A
#
# COMPACT_ATOMS: atom_id res chain seq x y z
N MET A 1 45.77 -4.64 -44.66
CA MET A 1 46.05 -3.30 -44.12
C MET A 1 45.01 -2.34 -44.68
N GLY A 2 44.27 -1.65 -43.81
CA GLY A 2 43.43 -0.49 -44.15
C GLY A 2 42.07 -0.78 -44.79
N ALA A 3 41.01 -0.82 -43.98
CA ALA A 3 39.63 -0.61 -44.45
C ALA A 3 38.98 0.45 -43.55
N GLY A 4 38.59 1.55 -44.18
CA GLY A 4 38.19 2.81 -43.56
C GLY A 4 36.90 2.73 -42.76
N CYS A 5 36.92 3.41 -41.61
CA CYS A 5 35.75 3.70 -40.79
C CYS A 5 35.35 5.15 -41.09
N SER A 6 34.20 5.34 -41.72
CA SER A 6 33.69 6.65 -42.14
C SER A 6 32.94 7.29 -40.98
N SER A 7 33.55 8.26 -40.30
CA SER A 7 32.89 9.10 -39.30
C SER A 7 32.46 10.43 -39.93
N THR A 8 31.15 10.62 -40.11
CA THR A 8 30.58 11.89 -40.55
C THR A 8 30.37 12.78 -39.33
N SER A 9 31.22 13.80 -39.19
CA SER A 9 31.05 14.92 -38.26
C SER A 9 30.22 16.01 -38.95
N LEU A 10 29.11 16.42 -38.33
CA LEU A 10 28.46 17.70 -38.62
C LEU A 10 28.05 18.33 -37.28
N ALA A 11 28.78 19.38 -36.92
CA ALA A 11 28.41 20.30 -35.87
C ALA A 11 27.25 21.19 -36.35
N VAL A 12 26.26 21.42 -35.49
CA VAL A 12 25.32 22.53 -35.62
C VAL A 12 25.31 23.31 -34.31
N THR A 13 25.46 24.62 -34.48
CA THR A 13 25.74 25.66 -33.51
C THR A 13 24.51 26.13 -32.72
N SER A 14 24.75 26.35 -31.43
CA SER A 14 24.32 27.45 -30.54
C SER A 14 22.87 27.97 -30.49
N SER A 15 22.52 28.28 -29.24
CA SER A 15 21.62 29.31 -28.73
C SER A 15 20.11 29.10 -28.89
N ASN A 16 19.49 28.61 -27.81
CA ASN A 16 18.36 29.37 -27.26
C ASN A 16 18.30 29.24 -25.74
N SER A 17 18.37 30.39 -25.08
CA SER A 17 18.20 30.57 -23.64
C SER A 17 16.72 30.39 -23.31
N LEU A 18 16.38 29.31 -22.63
CA LEU A 18 15.06 29.15 -22.02
C LEU A 18 15.16 29.52 -20.55
N GLN A 19 14.61 30.70 -20.24
CA GLN A 19 14.38 31.20 -18.90
C GLN A 19 13.59 30.17 -18.08
N ALA A 20 14.04 29.95 -16.86
CA ALA A 20 13.34 29.15 -15.86
C ALA A 20 12.00 29.81 -15.51
N THR A 21 10.92 29.28 -16.06
CA THR A 21 9.56 29.55 -15.59
C THR A 21 9.17 28.45 -14.60
N SER A 22 8.95 28.87 -13.35
CA SER A 22 8.35 28.13 -12.23
C SER A 22 7.42 27.01 -12.68
N THR A 23 7.91 25.76 -12.58
CA THR A 23 7.07 24.58 -12.80
C THR A 23 6.50 24.16 -11.46
N ALA A 24 5.19 24.37 -11.28
CA ALA A 24 4.43 23.68 -10.25
C ALA A 24 4.68 22.18 -10.36
N ILE A 25 5.26 21.59 -9.32
CA ILE A 25 5.54 20.16 -9.26
C ILE A 25 4.18 19.45 -9.22
N ALA A 26 3.93 18.60 -10.22
CA ALA A 26 2.74 17.76 -10.28
C ALA A 26 2.63 16.94 -8.98
N THR A 27 1.68 17.33 -8.13
CA THR A 27 1.26 16.56 -6.97
C THR A 27 0.71 15.23 -7.48
N ALA A 28 1.28 14.12 -7.00
CA ALA A 28 0.63 12.82 -7.11
C ALA A 28 -0.83 12.98 -6.65
N PRO A 29 -1.82 12.32 -7.28
CA PRO A 29 -3.22 12.50 -6.94
C PRO A 29 -3.36 12.26 -5.43
N ALA A 30 -3.84 13.27 -4.73
CA ALA A 30 -3.89 13.30 -3.29
C ALA A 30 -4.70 12.11 -2.78
N ARG A 31 -4.01 11.10 -2.26
CA ARG A 31 -4.65 9.91 -1.69
C ARG A 31 -4.85 10.17 -0.19
N MET A 32 -6.10 10.52 0.10
CA MET A 32 -6.75 10.61 1.40
C MET A 32 -6.23 11.67 2.39
N TYR A 33 -7.13 12.63 2.63
CA TYR A 33 -7.12 13.81 3.50
C TYR A 33 -6.54 15.11 2.94
N SER A 34 -5.72 15.07 1.89
CA SER A 34 -5.42 16.26 1.08
C SER A 34 -6.52 16.46 0.03
N THR A 35 -7.53 17.28 0.32
CA THR A 35 -8.57 17.66 -0.66
C THR A 35 -8.21 18.98 -1.35
N ASP A 36 -8.74 19.24 -2.56
CA ASP A 36 -8.57 20.54 -3.24
C ASP A 36 -9.11 21.72 -2.40
N LYS A 37 -10.02 21.43 -1.46
CA LYS A 37 -10.54 22.34 -0.45
C LYS A 37 -10.35 21.71 0.94
N PRO A 38 -9.22 21.95 1.62
CA PRO A 38 -8.98 21.41 2.96
C PRO A 38 -9.94 22.05 3.97
N ALA A 39 -10.46 21.26 4.92
CA ALA A 39 -11.38 21.75 5.94
C ALA A 39 -10.70 22.70 6.94
N PHE A 40 -9.41 22.49 7.23
CA PHE A 40 -8.61 23.40 8.03
C PHE A 40 -7.10 23.24 7.80
N SER A 41 -6.35 24.24 8.26
CA SER A 41 -4.89 24.31 8.19
C SER A 41 -4.32 24.41 9.61
N VAL A 42 -3.25 23.68 9.88
CA VAL A 42 -2.52 23.71 11.15
C VAL A 42 -1.11 24.23 10.92
N GLU A 43 -0.71 25.23 11.70
CA GLU A 43 0.68 25.69 11.76
C GLU A 43 1.51 24.72 12.61
N VAL A 44 2.62 24.25 12.06
CA VAL A 44 3.36 23.11 12.63
C VAL A 44 4.67 23.55 13.27
N CYS A 45 5.55 24.18 12.48
CA CYS A 45 6.89 24.60 12.88
C CYS A 45 7.49 25.51 11.81
N LYS A 46 8.61 26.16 12.10
CA LYS A 46 9.39 26.82 11.05
C LYS A 46 10.04 25.78 10.15
N GLU A 47 10.16 26.09 8.87
CA GLU A 47 10.78 25.21 7.87
C GLU A 47 12.21 24.79 8.27
N SER A 48 12.96 25.70 8.91
CA SER A 48 14.32 25.45 9.40
C SER A 48 14.41 24.41 10.53
N GLU A 49 13.29 24.07 11.17
CA GLU A 49 13.24 23.04 12.21
C GLU A 49 13.06 21.62 11.64
N ILE A 50 12.81 21.49 10.33
CA ILE A 50 12.67 20.19 9.67
C ILE A 50 14.04 19.76 9.14
N GLY A 51 14.57 18.68 9.71
CA GLY A 51 15.81 18.06 9.23
C GLY A 51 15.57 17.21 7.97
N ASP A 52 16.65 16.94 7.24
CA ASP A 52 16.61 15.97 6.14
C ASP A 52 16.65 14.54 6.68
N GLY A 53 15.82 13.66 6.12
CA GLY A 53 15.85 12.23 6.44
C GLY A 53 15.61 11.94 7.94
N SER A 54 16.35 10.97 8.50
CA SER A 54 16.24 10.56 9.90
C SER A 54 17.50 10.91 10.70
N PRO A 55 17.39 11.44 11.93
CA PRO A 55 16.18 11.86 12.64
C PRO A 55 15.80 13.32 12.30
N GLY A 56 15.18 13.56 11.13
CA GLY A 56 14.75 14.89 10.68
C GLY A 56 13.24 15.11 10.68
N MET A 57 12.45 14.06 10.92
CA MET A 57 10.99 14.14 10.99
C MET A 57 10.50 14.75 12.31
N LYS A 58 9.43 15.54 12.24
CA LYS A 58 8.72 16.10 13.40
C LYS A 58 7.32 15.53 13.48
N GLN A 59 6.93 15.02 14.65
CA GLN A 59 5.56 14.60 14.90
C GLN A 59 4.74 15.76 15.46
N VAL A 60 3.58 16.00 14.87
CA VAL A 60 2.61 17.01 15.30
C VAL A 60 1.21 16.43 15.38
N LYS A 61 0.27 17.22 15.87
CA LYS A 61 -1.15 16.87 15.92
C LYS A 61 -1.91 17.61 14.84
N PHE A 62 -2.69 16.87 14.06
CA PHE A 62 -3.71 17.40 13.16
C PHE A 62 -5.08 17.02 13.73
N GLY A 63 -5.70 17.93 14.50
CA GLY A 63 -6.76 17.57 15.44
C GLY A 63 -6.22 16.64 16.52
N GLU A 64 -6.78 15.43 16.64
CA GLU A 64 -6.28 14.39 17.56
C GLU A 64 -5.29 13.42 16.90
N PHE A 65 -5.14 13.49 15.58
CA PHE A 65 -4.37 12.52 14.82
C PHE A 65 -2.88 12.89 14.78
N PRO A 66 -1.97 11.94 15.03
CA PRO A 66 -0.54 12.18 14.90
C PRO A 66 -0.17 12.25 13.42
N VAL A 67 0.52 13.31 13.00
CA VAL A 67 1.06 13.51 11.65
C VAL A 67 2.56 13.69 11.73
N LEU A 68 3.31 13.03 10.84
CA LEU A 68 4.73 13.24 10.65
C LEU A 68 4.95 14.20 9.51
N VAL A 69 5.75 15.22 9.77
CA VAL A 69 6.20 16.19 8.79
C VAL A 69 7.71 16.07 8.66
N GLY A 70 8.22 16.05 7.44
CA GLY A 70 9.65 15.84 7.19
C GLY A 70 10.05 16.19 5.77
N ARG A 71 11.30 15.91 5.43
CA ARG A 71 11.81 15.94 4.05
C ARG A 71 12.26 14.56 3.61
N THR A 72 11.99 14.25 2.35
CA THR A 72 12.59 13.09 1.69
C THR A 72 14.11 13.22 1.67
N ALA A 73 14.82 12.08 1.68
CA ALA A 73 16.27 12.01 1.62
C ALA A 73 16.77 11.71 0.18
N ASP A 74 16.01 12.11 -0.83
CA ASP A 74 16.40 12.10 -2.24
C ASP A 74 16.83 13.49 -2.71
N ALA A 75 17.24 13.60 -3.97
CA ALA A 75 17.75 14.86 -4.54
C ALA A 75 16.71 16.00 -4.51
N ASP A 76 15.42 15.66 -4.55
CA ASP A 76 14.33 16.63 -4.61
C ASP A 76 13.99 17.24 -3.23
N ARG A 77 14.39 16.59 -2.12
CA ARG A 77 14.21 17.06 -0.73
C ARG A 77 12.81 17.60 -0.44
N ARG A 78 11.80 16.90 -0.95
CA ARG A 78 10.40 17.30 -0.90
C ARG A 78 9.90 17.27 0.53
N LEU A 79 9.19 18.32 0.93
CA LEU A 79 8.39 18.28 2.16
C LEU A 79 7.27 17.25 2.00
N PHE A 80 7.01 16.51 3.07
CA PHE A 80 5.88 15.61 3.17
C PHE A 80 5.14 15.82 4.49
N ALA A 81 3.87 15.42 4.52
CA ALA A 81 3.10 15.25 5.73
C ALA A 81 2.27 13.96 5.61
N ILE A 82 2.52 12.99 6.49
CA ILE A 82 1.87 11.67 6.46
C ILE A 82 1.39 11.24 7.85
N GLY A 83 0.53 10.24 7.92
CA GLY A 83 0.10 9.68 9.20
C GLY A 83 1.27 9.19 10.07
N GLY A 84 1.24 9.51 11.36
CA GLY A 84 2.32 9.22 12.30
C GLY A 84 2.24 7.86 13.00
N LYS A 85 1.26 7.02 12.66
CA LYS A 85 1.09 5.67 13.21
C LYS A 85 1.12 4.65 12.09
N CYS A 86 1.85 3.56 12.31
CA CYS A 86 1.93 2.45 11.36
C CYS A 86 0.57 1.71 11.31
N PRO A 87 -0.06 1.54 10.14
CA PRO A 87 -1.36 0.87 10.00
C PRO A 87 -1.34 -0.61 10.43
N HIS A 88 -0.16 -1.21 10.55
CA HIS A 88 -0.02 -2.59 11.02
C HIS A 88 -0.45 -2.76 12.49
N PHE A 89 0.29 -2.15 13.44
CA PHE A 89 0.07 -2.31 14.89
C PHE A 89 -0.23 -0.98 15.60
N GLY A 90 -0.46 0.11 14.86
CA GLY A 90 -0.75 1.44 15.41
C GLY A 90 0.43 2.12 16.09
N LEU A 91 1.65 1.57 15.98
CA LEU A 91 2.84 2.08 16.66
C LEU A 91 3.39 3.35 16.01
N PRO A 92 4.02 4.26 16.78
CA PRO A 92 4.55 5.52 16.27
C PRO A 92 5.60 5.33 15.18
N LEU A 93 5.54 6.15 14.13
CA LEU A 93 6.50 6.15 13.04
C LEU A 93 7.63 7.19 13.20
N ALA A 94 7.56 8.05 14.22
CA ALA A 94 8.51 9.15 14.42
C ALA A 94 9.98 8.70 14.53
N GLY A 95 10.22 7.49 15.04
CA GLY A 95 11.56 6.89 15.13
C GLY A 95 12.00 6.12 13.87
N GLY A 96 11.23 6.17 12.78
CA GLY A 96 11.51 5.41 11.56
C GLY A 96 12.71 5.94 10.77
N GLN A 97 13.19 5.11 9.85
CA GLN A 97 14.34 5.42 9.00
C GLN A 97 13.88 5.85 7.61
N ILE A 98 14.36 7.01 7.15
CA ILE A 98 14.14 7.51 5.80
C ILE A 98 15.31 7.14 4.89
N ALA A 99 15.00 6.60 3.71
CA ALA A 99 15.93 6.42 2.61
C ALA A 99 15.26 6.82 1.29
N GLY A 100 15.76 7.88 0.63
CA GLY A 100 15.09 8.48 -0.53
C GLY A 100 13.68 8.95 -0.17
N GLN A 101 12.67 8.41 -0.86
CA GLN A 101 11.24 8.68 -0.60
C GLN A 101 10.57 7.65 0.31
N ARG A 102 11.36 6.78 0.98
CA ARG A 102 10.82 5.63 1.70
C ARG A 102 11.00 5.81 3.20
N LEU A 103 9.97 5.50 3.98
CA LEU A 103 10.00 5.45 5.44
C LEU A 103 9.82 4.01 5.90
N ARG A 104 10.84 3.49 6.59
CA ARG A 104 10.78 2.18 7.26
C ARG A 104 10.35 2.35 8.72
N CYS A 105 9.28 1.65 9.09
CA CYS A 105 8.79 1.54 10.46
C CYS A 105 9.88 0.94 11.37
N PRO A 106 10.18 1.55 12.54
CA PRO A 106 11.28 1.11 13.40
C PRO A 106 10.99 -0.18 14.19
N PHE A 107 9.75 -0.69 14.11
CA PHE A 107 9.33 -1.87 14.86
C PHE A 107 9.35 -3.13 13.99
N HIS A 108 8.43 -3.23 13.03
CA HIS A 108 8.23 -4.45 12.23
C HIS A 108 8.70 -4.28 10.78
N GLY A 109 9.33 -3.16 10.45
CA GLY A 109 9.96 -2.96 9.14
C GLY A 109 9.03 -2.64 7.98
N ALA A 110 7.72 -2.48 8.18
CA ALA A 110 6.80 -2.01 7.14
C ALA A 110 7.34 -0.73 6.49
N CYS A 111 7.32 -0.66 5.16
CA CYS A 111 7.88 0.46 4.41
C CYS A 111 6.79 1.22 3.67
N PHE A 112 6.86 2.56 3.72
CA PHE A 112 5.86 3.44 3.12
C PHE A 112 6.52 4.47 2.22
N ASN A 113 5.82 4.84 1.15
CA ASN A 113 6.18 6.00 0.36
C ASN A 113 5.84 7.29 1.11
N LEU A 114 6.81 8.17 1.29
CA LEU A 114 6.67 9.43 2.00
C LEU A 114 5.79 10.45 1.25
N VAL A 115 5.67 10.33 -0.07
CA VAL A 115 4.93 11.27 -0.91
C VAL A 115 3.50 10.79 -1.14
N SER A 116 3.31 9.54 -1.54
CA SER A 116 1.98 8.98 -1.83
C SER A 116 1.31 8.37 -0.60
N GLY A 117 2.06 8.08 0.46
CA GLY A 117 1.59 7.34 1.63
C GLY A 117 1.45 5.83 1.39
N ASP A 118 1.68 5.35 0.17
CA ASP A 118 1.45 3.95 -0.18
C ASP A 118 2.31 3.00 0.66
N ILE A 119 1.73 1.86 1.06
CA ILE A 119 2.50 0.74 1.60
C ILE A 119 3.32 0.10 0.46
N GLU A 120 4.63 0.03 0.65
CA GLU A 120 5.56 -0.54 -0.32
C GLU A 120 6.13 -1.88 0.13
N GLU A 121 6.22 -2.11 1.45
CA GLU A 121 6.65 -3.41 2.01
C GLU A 121 5.79 -3.77 3.23
N SER A 122 5.33 -5.02 3.28
CA SER A 122 4.65 -5.68 4.40
C SER A 122 5.44 -5.56 5.73
N PRO A 123 4.82 -5.77 6.92
CA PRO A 123 3.59 -6.51 7.21
C PRO A 123 2.26 -5.72 7.22
N GLY A 124 2.24 -4.43 6.88
CA GLY A 124 0.98 -3.68 6.70
C GLY A 124 0.27 -4.01 5.38
N MET A 125 -1.05 -3.78 5.33
CA MET A 125 -1.85 -3.85 4.09
C MET A 125 -2.48 -2.51 3.70
N ASP A 126 -2.52 -1.56 4.63
CA ASP A 126 -3.07 -0.23 4.41
C ASP A 126 -1.95 0.79 4.29
N CYS A 127 -2.25 1.86 3.58
CA CYS A 127 -1.39 3.01 3.34
C CYS A 127 -1.51 4.02 4.48
N LEU A 128 -0.54 4.92 4.56
CA LEU A 128 -0.58 6.07 5.42
C LEU A 128 -1.43 7.17 4.78
N PRO A 129 -2.20 7.91 5.58
CA PRO A 129 -2.81 9.14 5.09
C PRO A 129 -1.76 10.17 4.70
N THR A 130 -2.10 10.99 3.70
CA THR A 130 -1.24 12.09 3.24
C THR A 130 -1.96 13.43 3.40
N PHE A 131 -1.19 14.44 3.75
CA PHE A 131 -1.68 15.80 3.95
C PHE A 131 -0.96 16.74 3.02
N LYS A 132 -1.66 17.79 2.61
CA LYS A 132 -1.02 18.86 1.85
C LYS A 132 -0.10 19.61 2.81
N VAL A 133 1.15 19.78 2.39
CA VAL A 133 2.14 20.54 3.14
C VAL A 133 2.59 21.73 2.31
N SER A 134 2.62 22.91 2.92
CA SER A 134 3.10 24.15 2.28
C SER A 134 3.91 24.98 3.27
N VAL A 135 4.67 25.95 2.74
CA VAL A 135 5.44 26.90 3.56
C VAL A 135 4.88 28.30 3.32
N ARG A 136 4.49 28.98 4.39
CA ARG A 136 4.04 30.36 4.34
C ARG A 136 5.24 31.29 4.16
N ALA A 137 5.25 32.06 3.08
CA ALA A 137 6.40 32.89 2.71
C ALA A 137 6.76 33.98 3.74
N SER A 138 5.77 34.54 4.45
CA SER A 138 5.97 35.68 5.35
C SER A 138 6.86 35.38 6.55
N ASP A 139 6.81 34.15 7.07
CA ASP A 139 7.48 33.75 8.31
C ASP A 139 8.09 32.34 8.26
N GLN A 140 8.06 31.72 7.09
CA GLN A 140 8.59 30.37 6.83
C GLN A 140 7.91 29.29 7.69
N MET A 141 6.65 29.51 8.08
CA MET A 141 5.88 28.52 8.83
C MET A 141 5.37 27.41 7.91
N VAL A 142 5.59 26.17 8.31
CA VAL A 142 5.06 24.97 7.65
C VAL A 142 3.61 24.79 8.05
N LEU A 143 2.76 24.69 7.04
CA LEU A 143 1.33 24.48 7.15
C LEU A 143 1.01 23.06 6.70
N VAL A 144 0.23 22.36 7.51
CA VAL A 144 -0.38 21.08 7.13
C VAL A 144 -1.87 21.29 6.97
N GLU A 145 -2.36 21.00 5.77
CA GLU A 145 -3.75 21.19 5.38
C GLU A 145 -4.40 19.84 5.06
N GLY A 146 -5.65 19.69 5.50
CA GLY A 146 -6.43 18.51 5.14
C GLY A 146 -7.81 18.49 5.77
N THR A 147 -8.45 17.33 5.66
CA THR A 147 -9.76 17.06 6.26
C THR A 147 -9.66 15.75 7.04
N PRO A 148 -9.84 15.74 8.37
CA PRO A 148 -9.77 14.52 9.15
C PRO A 148 -10.83 13.49 8.74
N PRO A 149 -10.58 12.20 8.94
CA PRO A 149 -11.59 11.17 8.74
C PRO A 149 -12.79 11.39 9.67
N ALA A 150 -13.99 11.40 9.09
CA ALA A 150 -15.23 11.47 9.86
C ALA A 150 -15.50 10.19 10.69
N ASP A 151 -14.98 9.04 10.24
CA ASP A 151 -15.12 7.74 10.90
C ASP A 151 -13.99 7.45 11.91
N GLY A 152 -13.06 8.40 12.09
CA GLY A 152 -11.90 8.26 12.96
C GLY A 152 -10.86 7.24 12.50
N LYS A 153 -11.05 6.56 11.35
CA LYS A 153 -10.08 5.60 10.82
C LYS A 153 -8.92 6.34 10.20
N PHE A 154 -7.75 6.27 10.82
CA PHE A 154 -6.56 7.00 10.38
C PHE A 154 -5.63 6.15 9.51
N VAL A 155 -6.21 5.44 8.56
CA VAL A 155 -5.51 4.56 7.60
C VAL A 155 -6.19 4.68 6.24
N VAL A 156 -5.42 4.43 5.17
CA VAL A 156 -5.88 4.57 3.79
C VAL A 156 -5.83 3.23 3.08
N GLN A 157 -6.92 2.83 2.44
CA GLN A 157 -6.86 1.71 1.50
C GLN A 157 -6.68 2.25 0.09
N ARG A 158 -5.80 1.62 -0.70
CA ARG A 158 -5.75 1.89 -2.14
C ARG A 158 -7.10 1.52 -2.76
N PRO A 159 -7.61 2.28 -3.74
CA PRO A 159 -8.83 1.91 -4.44
C PRO A 159 -8.74 0.48 -5.00
N LEU A 160 -9.79 -0.31 -4.77
CA LEU A 160 -9.91 -1.67 -5.27
C LEU A 160 -10.90 -1.67 -6.45
N ALA A 161 -10.51 -2.29 -7.57
CA ALA A 161 -11.45 -2.59 -8.63
C ALA A 161 -12.51 -3.61 -8.15
N GLY A 162 -13.68 -3.58 -8.78
CA GLY A 162 -14.71 -4.61 -8.64
C GLY A 162 -14.70 -5.57 -9.82
N TYR A 163 -15.50 -6.62 -9.71
CA TYR A 163 -15.81 -7.50 -10.83
C TYR A 163 -16.55 -6.73 -11.93
N GLN A 164 -16.26 -7.06 -13.19
CA GLN A 164 -16.99 -6.54 -14.33
C GLN A 164 -17.41 -7.69 -15.29
N PRO A 165 -18.69 -7.78 -15.71
CA PRO A 165 -19.21 -8.91 -16.49
C PRO A 165 -18.48 -9.21 -17.80
N GLU A 166 -17.88 -8.22 -18.45
CA GLU A 166 -17.09 -8.40 -19.67
C GLU A 166 -15.83 -9.27 -19.45
N PHE A 167 -15.36 -9.40 -18.21
CA PHE A 167 -14.26 -10.29 -17.82
C PHE A 167 -14.75 -11.62 -17.23
N ALA A 168 -16.01 -12.02 -17.44
CA ALA A 168 -16.59 -13.23 -16.84
C ALA A 168 -15.89 -14.55 -17.22
N SER A 169 -15.13 -14.55 -18.32
CA SER A 169 -14.31 -15.70 -18.75
C SER A 169 -12.99 -15.82 -18.00
N GLU A 170 -12.57 -14.79 -17.28
CA GLU A 170 -11.38 -14.80 -16.42
C GLU A 170 -11.74 -15.24 -15.00
N HIS A 171 -10.97 -16.17 -14.45
CA HIS A 171 -11.12 -16.63 -13.08
C HIS A 171 -9.75 -16.86 -12.44
N PHE A 172 -9.42 -16.00 -11.47
CA PHE A 172 -8.22 -16.14 -10.67
C PHE A 172 -8.61 -16.83 -9.36
N VAL A 173 -7.99 -17.98 -9.09
CA VAL A 173 -8.18 -18.70 -7.83
C VAL A 173 -6.94 -18.57 -6.96
N ILE A 174 -7.12 -18.21 -5.70
CA ILE A 174 -6.08 -18.16 -4.67
C ILE A 174 -6.32 -19.31 -3.69
N VAL A 175 -5.30 -20.15 -3.48
CA VAL A 175 -5.37 -21.29 -2.57
C VAL A 175 -4.65 -20.95 -1.26
N GLY A 176 -5.39 -20.83 -0.16
CA GLY A 176 -4.88 -20.55 1.17
C GLY A 176 -5.61 -19.40 1.86
N GLY A 177 -5.69 -19.45 3.19
CA GLY A 177 -6.35 -18.45 4.04
C GLY A 177 -5.39 -17.58 4.86
N GLY A 178 -4.14 -17.44 4.43
CA GLY A 178 -3.11 -16.71 5.17
C GLY A 178 -2.91 -15.25 4.73
N PRO A 179 -1.95 -14.53 5.35
CA PRO A 179 -1.62 -13.15 4.97
C PRO A 179 -1.19 -13.01 3.51
N ALA A 180 -0.51 -14.01 2.94
CA ALA A 180 -0.16 -14.02 1.52
C ALA A 180 -1.41 -14.03 0.62
N ALA A 181 -2.45 -14.77 0.99
CA ALA A 181 -3.70 -14.81 0.24
C ALA A 181 -4.47 -13.50 0.35
N ALA A 182 -4.55 -12.92 1.56
CA ALA A 182 -5.18 -11.63 1.78
C ALA A 182 -4.51 -10.51 0.97
N ALA A 183 -3.17 -10.43 1.04
CA ALA A 183 -2.40 -9.45 0.28
C ALA A 183 -2.55 -9.64 -1.23
N ALA A 184 -2.54 -10.89 -1.71
CA ALA A 184 -2.74 -11.18 -3.13
C ALA A 184 -4.14 -10.78 -3.61
N ALA A 185 -5.18 -11.07 -2.83
CA ALA A 185 -6.55 -10.72 -3.17
C ALA A 185 -6.76 -9.20 -3.27
N ASP A 186 -6.29 -8.45 -2.25
CA ASP A 186 -6.30 -6.99 -2.26
C ASP A 186 -5.48 -6.44 -3.44
N SER A 187 -4.26 -6.94 -3.64
CA SER A 187 -3.36 -6.44 -4.69
C SER A 187 -3.94 -6.66 -6.08
N LEU A 188 -4.55 -7.82 -6.36
CA LEU A 188 -5.20 -8.07 -7.65
C LEU A 188 -6.26 -7.01 -7.96
N ARG A 189 -7.13 -6.69 -6.99
CA ARG A 189 -8.12 -5.62 -7.18
C ARG A 189 -7.49 -4.23 -7.24
N GLN A 190 -6.48 -3.94 -6.44
CA GLN A 190 -5.77 -2.64 -6.44
C GLN A 190 -5.00 -2.38 -7.75
N GLU A 191 -4.51 -3.43 -8.40
CA GLU A 191 -3.84 -3.38 -9.70
C GLU A 191 -4.83 -3.52 -10.88
N GLY A 192 -6.14 -3.52 -10.60
CA GLY A 192 -7.18 -3.39 -11.62
C GLY A 192 -7.63 -4.70 -12.25
N TYR A 193 -7.45 -5.86 -11.61
CA TYR A 193 -8.04 -7.12 -12.04
C TYR A 193 -9.57 -7.10 -11.84
N ARG A 194 -10.32 -7.43 -12.89
CA ARG A 194 -11.79 -7.31 -12.94
C ARG A 194 -12.53 -8.61 -13.26
N GLY A 195 -11.80 -9.70 -13.48
CA GLY A 195 -12.38 -11.03 -13.60
C GLY A 195 -12.88 -11.58 -12.27
N LYS A 196 -13.39 -12.82 -12.30
CA LYS A 196 -13.77 -13.54 -11.09
C LYS A 196 -12.55 -13.79 -10.21
N LEU A 197 -12.69 -13.61 -8.91
CA LEU A 197 -11.62 -13.81 -7.94
C LEU A 197 -12.16 -14.64 -6.78
N THR A 198 -11.59 -15.82 -6.57
CA THR A 198 -11.99 -16.72 -5.49
C THR A 198 -10.81 -17.05 -4.59
N VAL A 199 -10.99 -16.95 -3.28
CA VAL A 199 -10.03 -17.39 -2.26
C VAL A 199 -10.57 -18.66 -1.60
N LEU A 200 -9.86 -19.77 -1.76
CA LEU A 200 -10.17 -21.04 -1.11
C LEU A 200 -9.37 -21.16 0.19
N SER A 201 -10.05 -21.23 1.33
CA SER A 201 -9.41 -21.37 2.65
C SER A 201 -9.89 -22.64 3.36
N ALA A 202 -8.96 -23.39 3.94
CA ALA A 202 -9.29 -24.50 4.82
C ALA A 202 -9.76 -24.03 6.23
N ASP A 203 -9.52 -22.77 6.58
CA ASP A 203 -9.93 -22.19 7.86
C ASP A 203 -11.44 -21.84 7.85
N SER A 204 -12.07 -21.78 9.03
CA SER A 204 -13.49 -21.40 9.22
C SER A 204 -13.70 -19.89 9.38
N VAL A 205 -12.63 -19.10 9.34
CA VAL A 205 -12.65 -17.65 9.46
C VAL A 205 -11.90 -17.00 8.30
N PRO A 206 -12.18 -15.73 7.97
CA PRO A 206 -11.41 -15.00 6.98
C PRO A 206 -9.92 -14.93 7.30
N PRO A 207 -9.06 -14.66 6.29
CA PRO A 207 -7.63 -14.52 6.52
C PRO A 207 -7.28 -13.58 7.66
N PHE A 208 -6.41 -14.04 8.55
CA PHE A 208 -6.09 -13.37 9.81
C PHE A 208 -4.60 -13.38 10.11
N ASP A 209 -4.18 -12.46 10.98
CA ASP A 209 -2.80 -12.33 11.42
C ASP A 209 -2.46 -13.41 12.45
N ARG A 210 -1.88 -14.52 11.96
CA ARG A 210 -1.42 -15.63 12.80
C ARG A 210 -0.31 -15.23 13.76
N THR A 211 0.43 -14.15 13.52
CA THR A 211 1.49 -13.70 14.43
C THR A 211 0.92 -13.17 15.73
N LYS A 212 -0.29 -12.57 15.70
CA LYS A 212 -0.99 -12.08 16.89
C LYS A 212 -1.41 -13.18 17.87
N LEU A 213 -1.59 -14.42 17.39
CA LEU A 213 -1.86 -15.57 18.25
C LEU A 213 -0.71 -15.82 19.25
N SER A 214 0.54 -15.64 18.82
CA SER A 214 1.72 -15.91 19.65
C SER A 214 2.38 -14.66 20.25
N LYS A 215 2.13 -13.48 19.67
CA LYS A 215 2.78 -12.22 20.09
C LYS A 215 1.89 -11.35 20.96
N ALA A 216 0.59 -11.33 20.67
CA ALA A 216 -0.40 -10.59 21.44
C ALA A 216 -1.24 -11.50 22.34
N MET A 217 -1.04 -12.83 22.27
CA MET A 217 -1.87 -13.83 22.96
C MET A 217 -3.36 -13.58 22.72
N ALA A 218 -3.71 -13.16 21.50
CA ALA A 218 -5.08 -12.79 21.16
C ALA A 218 -5.98 -14.03 21.26
N ALA A 219 -7.05 -13.91 22.05
CA ALA A 219 -8.03 -14.99 22.21
C ALA A 219 -8.80 -15.26 20.91
N GLU A 220 -9.06 -14.22 20.11
CA GLU A 220 -9.77 -14.29 18.85
C GLU A 220 -8.84 -14.02 17.65
N PRO A 221 -9.08 -14.67 16.50
CA PRO A 221 -8.33 -14.40 15.27
C PRO A 221 -8.44 -12.94 14.84
N ALA A 222 -7.30 -12.25 14.79
CA ALA A 222 -7.23 -10.88 14.31
C ALA A 222 -7.31 -10.84 12.78
N LEU A 223 -8.52 -10.73 12.24
CA LEU A 223 -8.77 -10.70 10.80
C LEU A 223 -7.96 -9.58 10.11
N LEU A 224 -7.38 -9.90 8.94
CA LEU A 224 -6.66 -8.94 8.11
C LEU A 224 -7.64 -8.05 7.33
N ARG A 225 -8.75 -8.65 6.91
CA ARG A 225 -9.92 -8.03 6.28
C ARG A 225 -11.17 -8.73 6.80
N THR A 226 -12.27 -7.98 6.93
CA THR A 226 -13.55 -8.56 7.34
C THR A 226 -14.20 -9.33 6.18
N ALA A 227 -15.19 -10.18 6.46
CA ALA A 227 -15.93 -10.87 5.40
C ALA A 227 -16.64 -9.88 4.46
N GLU A 228 -17.13 -8.77 5.00
CA GLU A 228 -17.79 -7.70 4.26
C GLU A 228 -16.83 -7.02 3.28
N HIS A 229 -15.56 -6.85 3.63
CA HIS A 229 -14.54 -6.31 2.73
C HIS A 229 -14.41 -7.17 1.47
N TYR A 230 -14.31 -8.49 1.63
CA TYR A 230 -14.22 -9.40 0.49
C TYR A 230 -15.47 -9.31 -0.38
N ALA A 231 -16.66 -9.32 0.22
CA ALA A 231 -17.91 -9.18 -0.51
C ALA A 231 -18.04 -7.82 -1.24
N GLN A 232 -17.66 -6.72 -0.59
CA GLN A 232 -17.69 -5.37 -1.17
C GLN A 232 -16.78 -5.18 -2.39
N HIS A 233 -15.74 -6.01 -2.52
CA HIS A 233 -14.76 -5.94 -3.61
C HIS A 233 -14.84 -7.14 -4.57
N ASP A 234 -16.00 -7.80 -4.60
CA ASP A 234 -16.30 -8.95 -5.44
C ASP A 234 -15.24 -10.07 -5.35
N ILE A 235 -14.78 -10.35 -4.13
CA ILE A 235 -13.85 -11.42 -3.82
C ILE A 235 -14.64 -12.54 -3.16
N GLU A 236 -14.79 -13.66 -3.85
CA GLU A 236 -15.49 -14.82 -3.33
C GLU A 236 -14.59 -15.55 -2.32
N LEU A 237 -14.93 -15.48 -1.04
CA LEU A 237 -14.21 -16.18 0.02
C LEU A 237 -14.92 -17.49 0.35
N MET A 238 -14.34 -18.62 -0.10
CA MET A 238 -14.84 -19.95 0.23
C MET A 238 -14.06 -20.52 1.41
N LEU A 239 -14.68 -20.44 2.59
CA LEU A 239 -14.14 -21.00 3.84
C LEU A 239 -14.42 -22.50 3.93
N GLU A 240 -13.72 -23.18 4.84
CA GLU A 240 -13.82 -24.64 5.05
C GLU A 240 -13.74 -25.44 3.72
N SER A 241 -12.89 -24.94 2.83
CA SER A 241 -12.67 -25.43 1.47
C SER A 241 -11.22 -25.88 1.37
N ARG A 242 -10.96 -27.12 1.77
CA ARG A 242 -9.61 -27.70 1.78
C ARG A 242 -9.26 -28.19 0.38
N VAL A 243 -8.34 -27.50 -0.28
CA VAL A 243 -7.77 -27.94 -1.56
C VAL A 243 -6.97 -29.22 -1.37
N GLU A 244 -7.26 -30.23 -2.19
CA GLU A 244 -6.64 -31.55 -2.15
C GLU A 244 -5.70 -31.75 -3.34
N SER A 245 -6.05 -31.21 -4.50
CA SER A 245 -5.21 -31.30 -5.70
C SER A 245 -5.43 -30.13 -6.68
N VAL A 246 -4.44 -29.94 -7.55
CA VAL A 246 -4.48 -29.00 -8.68
C VAL A 246 -4.08 -29.78 -9.91
N ASP A 247 -4.84 -29.66 -11.00
CA ASP A 247 -4.49 -30.17 -12.32
C ASP A 247 -4.16 -28.98 -13.24
N PRO A 248 -2.86 -28.67 -13.46
CA PRO A 248 -2.47 -27.57 -14.34
C PRO A 248 -2.76 -27.82 -15.82
N ALA A 249 -2.88 -29.08 -16.25
CA ALA A 249 -3.16 -29.42 -17.64
C ALA A 249 -4.63 -29.14 -17.98
N GLN A 250 -5.54 -29.52 -17.08
CA GLN A 250 -6.97 -29.22 -17.20
C GLN A 250 -7.35 -27.83 -16.65
N ARG A 251 -6.43 -27.18 -15.94
CA ARG A 251 -6.63 -25.90 -15.23
C ARG A 251 -7.80 -25.96 -14.24
N THR A 252 -7.79 -26.98 -13.40
CA THR A 252 -8.78 -27.17 -12.35
C THR A 252 -8.12 -27.28 -10.99
N VAL A 253 -8.83 -26.80 -9.96
CA VAL A 253 -8.50 -27.05 -8.56
C VAL A 253 -9.61 -27.88 -7.94
N GLU A 254 -9.22 -28.86 -7.15
CA GLU A 254 -10.14 -29.73 -6.44
C GLU A 254 -10.04 -29.51 -4.94
N PHE A 255 -11.19 -29.39 -4.29
CA PHE A 255 -11.26 -29.18 -2.86
C PHE A 255 -12.46 -29.88 -2.23
N GLN A 256 -12.30 -30.24 -0.96
CA GLN A 256 -13.38 -30.70 -0.12
C GLN A 256 -14.09 -29.50 0.49
N SER A 257 -15.38 -29.36 0.21
CA SER A 257 -16.29 -28.41 0.85
C SER A 257 -17.18 -29.12 1.89
N LYS A 258 -18.00 -28.35 2.63
CA LYS A 258 -19.05 -28.92 3.50
C LYS A 258 -20.05 -29.82 2.77
N ASN A 259 -20.28 -29.56 1.48
CA ASN A 259 -21.28 -30.25 0.67
C ASN A 259 -20.68 -31.38 -0.19
N GLY A 260 -19.40 -31.71 0.01
CA GLY A 260 -18.68 -32.71 -0.78
C GLY A 260 -17.52 -32.15 -1.58
N ARG A 261 -16.94 -33.02 -2.41
CA ARG A 261 -15.85 -32.71 -3.34
C ARG A 261 -16.34 -31.79 -4.46
N VAL A 262 -15.56 -30.75 -4.73
CA VAL A 262 -15.83 -29.75 -5.78
C VAL A 262 -14.61 -29.64 -6.67
N VAL A 263 -14.85 -29.53 -7.98
CA VAL A 263 -13.83 -29.24 -8.99
C VAL A 263 -14.14 -27.87 -9.60
N LEU A 264 -13.22 -26.92 -9.44
CA LEU A 264 -13.37 -25.55 -9.91
C LEU A 264 -12.36 -25.24 -11.02
N PRO A 265 -12.80 -24.83 -12.22
CA PRO A 265 -11.90 -24.39 -13.28
C PRO A 265 -11.31 -23.01 -12.96
N TYR A 266 -10.12 -22.73 -13.48
CA TYR A 266 -9.48 -21.42 -13.35
C TYR A 266 -8.77 -20.99 -14.65
N THR A 267 -8.55 -19.69 -14.81
CA THR A 267 -7.62 -19.17 -15.84
C THR A 267 -6.25 -18.83 -15.25
N LYS A 268 -6.19 -18.47 -13.96
CA LYS A 268 -4.97 -18.25 -13.18
C LYS A 268 -5.11 -18.85 -11.78
N LEU A 269 -4.02 -19.36 -11.24
CA LEU A 269 -3.98 -19.94 -9.89
C LEU A 269 -2.76 -19.41 -9.13
N LEU A 270 -2.95 -19.03 -7.87
CA LEU A 270 -1.86 -18.70 -6.95
C LEU A 270 -1.96 -19.58 -5.70
N VAL A 271 -0.86 -20.24 -5.34
CA VAL A 271 -0.78 -21.08 -4.15
C VAL A 271 -0.14 -20.30 -2.99
N CYS A 272 -0.93 -20.07 -1.96
CA CYS A 272 -0.63 -19.36 -0.73
C CYS A 272 -0.87 -20.25 0.52
N SER A 273 -0.58 -21.55 0.43
CA SER A 273 -0.90 -22.56 1.46
C SER A 273 -0.11 -22.41 2.76
N GLY A 274 0.93 -21.58 2.78
CA GLY A 274 1.78 -21.38 3.95
C GLY A 274 2.51 -22.67 4.35
N SER A 275 2.60 -22.92 5.65
CA SER A 275 3.28 -24.09 6.20
C SER A 275 2.55 -24.64 7.42
N SER A 276 2.79 -25.91 7.74
CA SER A 276 2.32 -26.55 8.97
C SER A 276 3.50 -26.79 9.90
N ALA A 277 3.23 -26.77 11.22
CA ALA A 277 4.25 -27.12 12.21
C ALA A 277 4.72 -28.56 11.96
N ARG A 278 6.04 -28.76 11.97
CA ARG A 278 6.62 -30.10 11.87
C ARG A 278 6.19 -30.90 13.11
N GLN A 279 5.60 -32.08 12.90
CA GLN A 279 5.36 -33.01 14.00
C GLN A 279 6.71 -33.54 14.49
N MET A 280 6.93 -33.45 15.80
CA MET A 280 8.11 -33.96 16.49
C MET A 280 7.88 -35.39 16.95
#